data_AF-A0A166EKE0-F1
#
_entry.id   AF-A0A166EKE0-F1
#
_cell.length_a   1.000
_cell.length_b   1.000
_cell.length_c   1.000
_cell.angle_alpha   90.00
_cell.angle_beta   90.00
_cell.angle_gamma   90.00
#
_symmetry.space_group_name_H-M   'P 1'
#
loop_
_entity.id
_entity.type
_entity.pdbx_description
1 polymer ?
#
loop_
_entity_poly.entity_id
_entity_poly.type
_entity_poly.pdbx_seq_one_letter_code
_entity_poly.pdbx_strand_id
1 'polypeptide(L)'
;AFGHGAALARLVQFSGALARCTLRFWNDFMKEWFADGAVVRLQLWKDNQTAECKSFEITMPVIPRFFLATSQSGVRGMSLGLDDAIENPTTAHHAEIRTSAAQWVYRYVTGYTVILRGQIHARLSMAPPPPGASAQLAAAGAPIRIEEIR
;
A
#
# COMPACT_ATOMS: atom_id res chain seq x y z
N ALA A 1 -3.14 -9.83 17.26
CA ALA A 1 -1.90 -10.34 16.62
C ALA A 1 -2.19 -10.57 15.14
N PHE A 2 -1.20 -10.46 14.27
CA PHE A 2 -1.37 -10.86 12.86
C PHE A 2 -1.67 -12.36 12.75
N GLY A 3 -2.44 -12.73 11.74
CA GLY A 3 -3.06 -14.03 11.57
C GLY A 3 -4.51 -13.90 11.09
N HIS A 4 -4.96 -14.84 10.24
CA HIS A 4 -6.28 -14.87 9.60
C HIS A 4 -6.50 -13.86 8.46
N GLY A 5 -5.46 -13.41 7.76
CA GLY A 5 -5.61 -12.58 6.57
C GLY A 5 -5.83 -11.09 6.86
N ALA A 6 -5.60 -10.63 8.09
CA ALA A 6 -5.84 -9.26 8.51
C ALA A 6 -4.92 -8.24 7.78
N ALA A 7 -3.67 -8.61 7.53
CA ALA A 7 -2.75 -7.76 6.77
C ALA A 7 -3.19 -7.68 5.31
N LEU A 8 -3.54 -8.83 4.72
CA LEU A 8 -4.02 -8.90 3.34
C LEU A 8 -5.31 -8.10 3.15
N ALA A 9 -6.26 -8.25 4.07
CA ALA A 9 -7.50 -7.47 4.09
C ALA A 9 -7.23 -5.97 4.15
N ARG A 10 -6.25 -5.53 4.95
CA ARG A 10 -5.86 -4.11 5.02
C ARG A 10 -5.34 -3.60 3.68
N LEU A 11 -4.52 -4.38 2.97
CA LEU A 11 -3.99 -4.00 1.67
C LEU A 11 -5.08 -3.96 0.58
N VAL A 12 -6.08 -4.85 0.66
CA VAL A 12 -7.26 -4.81 -0.21
C VAL A 12 -8.14 -3.59 0.09
N GLN A 13 -8.33 -3.23 1.37
CA GLN A 13 -9.04 -2.01 1.74
C GLN A 13 -8.31 -0.76 1.24
N PHE A 14 -6.98 -0.75 1.30
CA PHE A 14 -6.15 0.32 0.73
C PHE A 14 -6.41 0.47 -0.78
N SER A 15 -6.49 -0.63 -1.53
CA SER A 15 -6.88 -0.62 -2.95
C SER A 15 -8.25 0.04 -3.18
N GLY A 16 -9.24 -0.29 -2.36
CA GLY A 16 -10.56 0.33 -2.41
C GLY A 16 -10.53 1.82 -2.07
N ALA A 17 -9.68 2.23 -1.14
CA ALA A 17 -9.51 3.63 -0.77
C ALA A 17 -8.85 4.44 -1.90
N LEU A 18 -7.83 3.88 -2.57
CA LEU A 18 -7.19 4.47 -3.76
C LEU A 18 -8.16 4.70 -4.92
N ALA A 19 -9.22 3.90 -5.03
CA ALA A 19 -10.23 4.07 -6.08
C ALA A 19 -11.12 5.32 -5.87
N ARG A 20 -11.14 5.88 -4.65
CA ARG A 20 -12.07 6.96 -4.24
C ARG A 20 -11.38 8.30 -3.97
N CYS A 21 -10.05 8.39 -4.06
CA CYS A 21 -9.32 9.57 -3.62
C CYS A 21 -9.48 10.78 -4.56
N THR A 22 -9.86 11.91 -3.96
CA THR A 22 -9.85 13.25 -4.57
C THR A 22 -8.67 14.07 -4.03
N LEU A 23 -8.23 15.09 -4.77
CA LEU A 23 -7.03 15.91 -4.52
C LEU A 23 -6.85 16.44 -3.07
N ARG A 24 -7.92 16.58 -2.29
CA ARG A 24 -7.91 17.24 -0.96
C ARG A 24 -7.61 16.31 0.23
N PHE A 25 -7.39 15.02 0.01
CA PHE A 25 -7.39 14.00 1.09
C PHE A 25 -6.04 13.33 1.37
N TRP A 26 -5.00 13.58 0.57
CA TRP A 26 -3.78 12.74 0.59
C TRP A 26 -2.99 12.78 1.91
N ASN A 27 -2.96 13.91 2.63
CA ASN A 27 -2.24 14.00 3.90
C ASN A 27 -2.89 13.17 5.01
N ASP A 28 -4.21 13.23 5.12
CA ASP A 28 -4.95 12.48 6.14
C ASP A 28 -5.02 11.00 5.77
N PHE A 29 -5.14 10.70 4.47
CA PHE A 29 -4.97 9.35 3.94
C PHE A 29 -3.62 8.75 4.36
N MET A 30 -2.51 9.48 4.23
CA MET A 30 -1.21 8.92 4.64
C MET A 30 -1.15 8.60 6.13
N LYS A 31 -1.73 9.45 6.98
CA LYS A 31 -1.79 9.20 8.43
C LYS A 31 -2.65 8.01 8.81
N GLU A 32 -3.61 7.63 7.98
CA GLU A 32 -4.50 6.49 8.23
C GLU A 32 -3.87 5.16 7.74
N TRP A 33 -3.22 5.20 6.58
CA TRP A 33 -2.79 3.99 5.88
C TRP A 33 -1.32 3.62 6.11
N PHE A 34 -0.44 4.60 6.33
CA PHE A 34 0.99 4.37 6.46
C PHE A 34 1.50 4.56 7.89
N ALA A 35 2.57 3.85 8.22
CA ALA A 35 3.33 4.03 9.45
C ALA A 35 4.28 5.23 9.34
N ASP A 36 4.73 5.75 10.48
CA ASP A 36 5.74 6.79 10.50
C ASP A 36 7.06 6.23 9.91
N GLY A 37 7.60 6.92 8.90
CA GLY A 37 8.78 6.44 8.18
C GLY A 37 8.52 5.38 7.11
N ALA A 38 7.26 5.16 6.72
CA ALA A 38 6.96 4.24 5.63
C ALA A 38 7.62 4.61 4.29
N VAL A 39 7.87 3.59 3.47
CA VAL A 39 8.55 3.72 2.19
C VAL A 39 7.82 2.94 1.11
N VAL A 40 7.60 3.56 -0.05
CA VAL A 40 7.13 2.88 -1.25
C VAL A 40 8.27 2.84 -2.26
N ARG A 41 8.64 1.64 -2.68
CA ARG A 41 9.66 1.39 -3.71
C ARG A 41 8.97 0.90 -4.97
N LEU A 42 9.35 1.46 -6.10
CA LEU A 42 8.86 1.03 -7.41
C LEU A 42 10.06 0.74 -8.29
N GLN A 43 10.07 -0.44 -8.88
CA GLN A 43 11.03 -0.82 -9.91
C GLN A 43 10.28 -0.94 -11.23
N LEU A 44 10.47 0.04 -12.11
CA LEU A 44 9.86 0.04 -13.43
C LEU A 44 10.85 -0.54 -14.43
N TRP A 45 10.43 -1.64 -15.03
CA TRP A 45 11.13 -2.28 -16.14
C TRP A 45 10.51 -1.80 -17.43
N LYS A 46 11.34 -1.53 -18.43
CA LYS A 46 10.86 -1.28 -19.78
C LYS A 46 10.50 -2.63 -20.42
N ASP A 47 9.33 -2.69 -21.04
CA ASP A 47 8.88 -3.91 -21.70
C ASP A 47 9.96 -4.44 -22.67
N ASN A 48 10.26 -5.73 -22.55
CA ASN A 48 11.25 -6.45 -23.36
C ASN A 48 12.72 -5.99 -23.22
N GLN A 49 13.06 -5.16 -22.22
CA GLN A 49 14.45 -4.80 -21.91
C GLN A 49 14.75 -5.04 -20.42
N THR A 50 15.49 -6.11 -20.11
CA THR A 50 15.94 -6.44 -18.75
C THR A 50 17.16 -5.64 -18.29
N ALA A 51 17.71 -4.77 -19.14
CA ALA A 51 18.94 -4.03 -18.83
C ALA A 51 18.68 -2.69 -18.12
N GLU A 52 17.49 -2.11 -18.26
CA GLU A 52 17.18 -0.78 -17.73
C GLU A 52 16.00 -0.87 -16.75
N CYS A 53 16.33 -0.84 -15.46
CA CYS A 53 15.37 -0.73 -14.38
C CYS A 53 15.46 0.67 -13.78
N LYS A 54 14.35 1.42 -13.83
CA LYS A 54 14.24 2.68 -13.11
C LYS A 54 13.67 2.42 -11.72
N SER A 55 14.53 2.53 -10.71
CA SER A 55 14.13 2.40 -9.31
C SER A 55 13.75 3.75 -8.71
N PHE A 56 12.67 3.76 -7.95
CA PHE A 56 12.19 4.92 -7.22
C PHE A 56 12.01 4.53 -5.76
N GLU A 57 12.51 5.37 -4.87
CA GLU A 57 12.19 5.28 -3.44
C GLU A 57 11.38 6.53 -3.06
N ILE A 58 10.18 6.28 -2.53
CA ILE A 58 9.20 7.31 -2.19
C ILE A 58 8.99 7.23 -0.69
N THR A 59 9.59 8.15 0.04
CA THR A 59 9.50 8.23 1.49
C THR A 59 8.23 8.99 1.92
N MET A 60 7.77 8.77 3.15
CA MET A 60 6.57 9.42 3.73
C MET A 60 6.29 10.89 3.34
N PRO A 61 7.26 11.84 3.42
CA PRO A 61 6.98 13.24 3.03
C PRO A 61 6.71 13.44 1.53
N VAL A 62 7.07 12.46 0.69
CA VAL A 62 6.93 12.49 -0.77
C VAL A 62 5.73 11.67 -1.24
N ILE A 63 5.32 10.63 -0.51
CA ILE A 63 4.17 9.76 -0.88
C ILE A 63 2.88 10.57 -1.20
N PRO A 64 2.44 11.55 -0.37
CA PRO A 64 1.27 12.35 -0.72
C PRO A 64 1.42 13.08 -2.07
N ARG A 65 2.62 13.62 -2.34
CA ARG A 65 2.91 14.33 -3.58
C ARG A 65 2.94 13.40 -4.79
N PHE A 66 3.44 12.17 -4.61
CA PHE A 66 3.39 11.15 -5.65
C PHE A 66 1.94 10.89 -6.09
N PHE A 67 1.06 10.58 -5.14
CA PHE A 67 -0.36 10.34 -5.45
C PHE A 67 -1.09 11.58 -5.99
N LEU A 68 -0.74 12.77 -5.49
CA LEU A 68 -1.25 14.03 -6.00
C LEU A 68 -0.86 14.22 -7.47
N ALA A 69 0.42 14.06 -7.81
CA ALA A 69 0.92 14.19 -9.17
C ALA A 69 0.27 13.17 -10.12
N THR A 70 0.10 11.92 -9.66
CA THR A 70 -0.65 10.88 -10.39
C THR A 70 -2.07 11.34 -10.69
N SER A 71 -2.81 11.88 -9.71
CA SER A 71 -4.17 12.38 -9.95
C SER A 71 -4.21 13.58 -10.90
N GLN A 72 -3.23 14.50 -10.80
CA GLN A 72 -3.12 15.67 -11.69
C GLN A 72 -2.77 15.29 -13.12
N SER A 73 -2.09 14.15 -13.34
CA SER A 73 -1.81 13.62 -14.68
C SER A 73 -3.04 13.09 -15.43
N GLY A 74 -4.23 13.13 -14.82
CA GLY A 74 -5.48 12.66 -15.42
C GLY A 74 -5.89 11.26 -15.00
N VAL A 75 -5.26 10.67 -13.97
CA VAL A 75 -5.73 9.42 -13.36
C VAL A 75 -6.98 9.70 -12.52
N ARG A 76 -8.11 9.14 -12.93
CA ARG A 76 -9.40 9.24 -12.24
C ARG A 76 -9.50 8.29 -11.04
N GLY A 77 -8.80 7.17 -11.09
CA GLY A 77 -8.78 6.20 -10.00
C GLY A 77 -7.73 5.13 -10.18
N MET A 78 -7.34 4.55 -9.06
CA MET A 78 -6.34 3.47 -9.01
C MET A 78 -6.94 2.25 -8.32
N SER A 79 -6.43 1.06 -8.64
CA SER A 79 -6.70 -0.15 -7.86
C SER A 79 -5.49 -1.07 -7.87
N LEU A 80 -5.26 -1.72 -6.75
CA LEU A 80 -4.28 -2.77 -6.55
C LEU A 80 -4.99 -4.13 -6.53
N GLY A 81 -4.57 -5.03 -7.41
CA GLY A 81 -4.93 -6.44 -7.43
C GLY A 81 -3.73 -7.28 -6.99
N LEU A 82 -3.99 -8.30 -6.19
CA LEU A 82 -2.98 -9.20 -5.65
C LEU A 82 -3.47 -10.62 -5.90
N ASP A 83 -2.83 -11.32 -6.84
CA ASP A 83 -3.13 -12.72 -7.13
C ASP A 83 -2.17 -13.60 -6.31
N ASP A 84 -2.64 -14.73 -5.79
CA ASP A 84 -1.86 -15.67 -4.98
C ASP A 84 -1.10 -15.00 -3.81
N ALA A 85 -1.71 -13.99 -3.20
CA ALA A 85 -1.10 -13.26 -2.10
C ALA A 85 -1.06 -14.10 -0.81
N ILE A 86 0.13 -14.24 -0.24
CA ILE A 86 0.37 -14.99 1.00
C ILE A 86 0.73 -14.00 2.10
N GLU A 87 -0.03 -14.04 3.20
CA GLU A 87 0.32 -13.36 4.45
C GLU A 87 1.24 -14.25 5.29
N ASN A 88 2.40 -13.72 5.65
CA ASN A 88 3.39 -14.35 6.52
C ASN A 88 3.60 -13.48 7.77
N PRO A 89 2.94 -13.80 8.90
CA PRO A 89 3.17 -13.12 10.16
C PRO A 89 4.62 -13.32 10.63
N THR A 90 5.38 -12.24 10.75
CA THR A 90 6.79 -12.31 11.21
C THR A 90 6.91 -12.17 12.71
N THR A 91 6.05 -11.34 13.32
CA THR A 91 5.94 -11.17 14.78
C THR A 91 4.48 -10.95 15.16
N ALA A 92 4.17 -10.86 16.46
CA ALA A 92 2.81 -10.56 16.91
C ALA A 92 2.24 -9.23 16.34
N HIS A 93 3.14 -8.30 15.96
CA HIS A 93 2.82 -6.94 15.52
C HIS A 93 3.33 -6.61 14.12
N HIS A 94 3.88 -7.58 13.38
CA HIS A 94 4.31 -7.39 12.00
C HIS A 94 3.92 -8.57 11.13
N ALA A 95 3.57 -8.26 9.88
CA ALA A 95 3.30 -9.24 8.85
C ALA A 95 3.91 -8.79 7.52
N GLU A 96 4.29 -9.77 6.71
CA GLU A 96 4.72 -9.59 5.34
C GLU A 96 3.68 -10.19 4.40
N ILE A 97 3.43 -9.51 3.29
CA ILE A 97 2.59 -10.01 2.21
C ILE A 97 3.48 -10.19 0.99
N ARG A 98 3.44 -11.38 0.39
CA ARG A 98 4.13 -11.71 -0.85
C ARG A 98 3.13 -12.12 -1.90
N THR A 99 3.28 -11.58 -3.10
CA THR A 99 2.55 -12.04 -4.29
C THR A 99 3.51 -12.14 -5.47
N SER A 100 3.37 -13.22 -6.24
CA SER A 100 4.09 -13.47 -7.48
C SER A 100 3.46 -12.72 -8.67
N ALA A 101 2.20 -12.31 -8.56
CA ALA A 101 1.43 -11.67 -9.61
C ALA A 101 0.52 -10.58 -9.01
N ALA A 102 0.99 -9.33 -9.09
CA ALA A 102 0.26 -8.16 -8.71
C ALA A 102 -0.06 -7.28 -9.92
N GLN A 103 -1.16 -6.54 -9.83
CA GLN A 103 -1.58 -5.59 -10.85
C GLN A 103 -1.90 -4.24 -10.20
N TRP A 104 -1.21 -3.18 -10.61
CA TRP A 104 -1.58 -1.82 -10.25
C TRP A 104 -2.20 -1.13 -11.45
N VAL A 105 -3.50 -0.93 -11.38
CA VAL A 105 -4.31 -0.39 -12.46
C VAL A 105 -4.53 1.11 -12.25
N TYR A 106 -4.19 1.90 -13.26
CA TYR A 106 -4.45 3.34 -13.34
C TYR A 106 -5.49 3.58 -14.43
N ARG A 107 -6.64 4.16 -14.06
CA ARG A 107 -7.73 4.49 -14.99
C ARG A 107 -7.71 5.99 -15.28
N TYR A 108 -7.47 6.37 -16.53
CA TYR A 108 -7.39 7.77 -16.95
C TYR A 108 -8.76 8.32 -17.34
N VAL A 109 -8.93 9.63 -17.18
CA VAL A 109 -10.13 10.37 -17.63
C VAL A 109 -10.37 10.26 -19.14
N THR A 110 -9.32 10.03 -19.90
CA THR A 110 -9.33 9.82 -21.36
C THR A 110 -9.89 8.47 -21.79
N GLY A 111 -10.13 7.55 -20.84
CA GLY A 111 -10.57 6.18 -21.12
C GLY A 111 -9.43 5.16 -21.21
N TYR A 112 -8.17 5.60 -21.31
CA TYR A 112 -7.02 4.71 -21.26
C TYR A 112 -6.87 4.05 -19.88
N THR A 113 -6.46 2.79 -19.88
CA THR A 113 -6.10 2.05 -18.67
C THR A 113 -4.65 1.60 -18.78
N VAL A 114 -3.84 1.98 -17.80
CA VAL A 114 -2.45 1.54 -17.67
C VAL A 114 -2.40 0.52 -16.55
N ILE A 115 -1.83 -0.65 -16.83
CA ILE A 115 -1.70 -1.73 -15.85
C ILE A 115 -0.21 -1.99 -15.65
N LEU A 116 0.29 -1.68 -14.46
CA LEU A 116 1.60 -2.16 -14.04
C LEU A 116 1.46 -3.58 -13.53
N ARG A 117 2.25 -4.50 -14.05
CA ARG A 117 2.27 -5.91 -13.64
C ARG A 117 3.63 -6.23 -13.04
N GLY A 118 3.64 -7.03 -12.00
CA GLY A 118 4.88 -7.43 -11.35
C GLY A 118 4.64 -8.20 -10.08
N GLN A 119 5.64 -8.19 -9.21
CA GLN A 119 5.56 -8.76 -7.88
C GLN A 119 5.37 -7.63 -6.88
N ILE A 120 4.72 -7.92 -5.76
CA ILE A 120 4.63 -6.99 -4.64
C ILE A 120 5.04 -7.71 -3.37
N HIS A 121 5.90 -7.04 -2.61
CA HIS A 121 6.21 -7.34 -1.24
C HIS A 121 5.78 -6.17 -0.36
N ALA A 122 4.82 -6.39 0.52
CA ALA A 122 4.37 -5.38 1.46
C ALA A 122 4.69 -5.79 2.89
N ARG A 123 5.15 -4.84 3.71
CA ARG A 123 5.32 -5.03 5.16
C ARG A 123 4.33 -4.17 5.90
N LEU A 124 3.61 -4.77 6.84
CA LEU A 124 2.59 -4.11 7.64
C LEU A 124 2.91 -4.30 9.11
N SER A 125 2.58 -3.29 9.90
CA SER A 125 2.68 -3.33 11.34
C SER A 125 1.37 -2.93 12.01
N MET A 126 1.21 -3.40 13.22
CA MET A 126 0.09 -3.08 14.08
C MET A 126 0.65 -2.35 15.29
N ALA A 127 0.12 -1.16 15.58
CA ALA A 127 0.58 -0.40 16.74
C ALA A 127 0.48 -1.25 18.03
N PRO A 128 1.51 -1.28 18.88
CA PRO A 128 1.36 -1.90 20.19
C PRO A 128 0.29 -1.13 20.97
N PRO A 129 -0.53 -1.82 21.79
CA PRO A 129 -1.49 -1.12 22.64
C PRO A 129 -0.74 -0.13 23.55
N PRO A 130 -1.27 1.08 23.77
CA PRO A 130 -0.60 2.06 24.62
C PRO A 130 -0.40 1.48 26.04
N PRO A 131 0.73 1.77 26.70
CA PRO A 131 1.00 1.26 28.04
C PRO A 131 -0.10 1.73 29.00
N GLY A 132 -0.79 0.78 29.64
CA GLY A 132 -1.92 1.04 30.54
C GLY A 132 -3.31 0.96 29.88
N ALA A 133 -3.41 0.59 28.60
CA ALA A 133 -4.70 0.35 27.95
C ALA A 133 -5.47 -0.79 28.65
N SER A 134 -6.75 -0.55 28.95
CA SER A 134 -7.65 -1.59 29.44
C SER A 134 -7.76 -2.72 28.41
N ALA A 135 -8.02 -3.95 28.85
CA ALA A 135 -8.19 -5.12 27.97
C ALA A 135 -9.24 -4.88 26.86
N GLN A 136 -10.19 -3.96 27.10
CA GLN A 136 -11.22 -3.53 26.17
C GLN A 136 -10.69 -2.65 25.02
N LEU A 137 -9.69 -1.80 25.27
CA LEU A 137 -8.98 -1.02 24.24
C LEU A 137 -7.98 -1.88 23.46
N ALA A 138 -7.39 -2.88 24.12
CA ALA A 138 -6.59 -3.90 23.43
C ALA A 138 -7.43 -4.80 22.51
N ALA A 139 -8.71 -5.03 22.87
CA ALA A 139 -9.66 -5.82 22.08
C ALA A 139 -10.23 -5.07 20.86
N ALA A 140 -10.12 -3.73 20.81
CA ALA A 140 -10.62 -2.92 19.68
C ALA A 140 -9.80 -3.10 18.38
N GLY A 141 -8.72 -3.89 18.40
CA GLY A 141 -7.85 -4.14 17.25
C GLY A 141 -7.02 -2.89 16.95
N ALA A 142 -5.72 -2.96 17.25
CA ALA A 142 -4.84 -1.84 16.93
C ALA A 142 -4.78 -1.58 15.41
N PRO A 143 -4.66 -0.31 14.98
CA PRO A 143 -4.68 0.03 13.57
C PRO A 143 -3.51 -0.62 12.84
N ILE A 144 -3.81 -1.34 11.76
CA ILE A 144 -2.82 -1.93 10.86
C ILE A 144 -2.38 -0.85 9.86
N ARG A 145 -1.08 -0.65 9.74
CA ARG A 145 -0.45 0.35 8.89
C ARG A 145 0.57 -0.29 7.96
N ILE A 146 0.75 0.32 6.80
CA ILE A 146 1.72 -0.08 5.79
C ILE A 146 3.05 0.58 6.12
N GLU A 147 4.11 -0.22 6.25
CA GLU A 147 5.47 0.25 6.47
C GLU A 147 6.28 0.27 5.19
N GLU A 148 6.11 -0.74 4.35
CA GLU A 148 6.84 -0.89 3.10
C GLU A 148 5.93 -1.47 2.02
N ILE A 149 6.05 -0.95 0.80
CA ILE A 149 5.59 -1.61 -0.43
C ILE A 149 6.78 -1.60 -1.39
N ARG A 150 7.16 -2.74 -1.96
CA ARG A 150 8.22 -2.86 -2.96
C ARG A 150 7.93 -3.90 -4.02
#